data_AF-A0AAU7QI07-F1
#
_entry.id   AF-A0AAU7QI07-F1
#
_cell.length_a   1.000
_cell.length_b   1.000
_cell.length_c   1.000
_cell.angle_alpha   90.00
_cell.angle_beta   90.00
_cell.angle_gamma   90.00
#
_symmetry.space_group_name_H-M   'P 1'
#
loop_
_entity.id
_entity.type
_entity.pdbx_description
1 polymer ?
#
loop_
_entity_poly.entity_id
_entity_poly.type
_entity_poly.pdbx_seq_one_letter_code
_entity_poly.pdbx_strand_id
1 'polypeptide(L)'
;MPYLMNVEEASVYGKRKFVNTKGHTECVEFVRQVTAAPQTSLWIRGRLVKSIKPGELARGTAIATFDDHAKYPTDSSGRHAAIYLSHDSRGIVVLDQWNSQGEVLQRVIRFHRPPGTKRSNDGDSFYVIE
;
A
#
# COMPACT_ATOMS: atom_id res chain seq x y z
N MET A 1 12.12 10.54 -1.42
CA MET A 1 11.49 11.02 -0.15
C MET A 1 10.14 10.32 -0.07
N PRO A 2 9.79 9.64 1.03
CA PRO A 2 8.56 8.88 1.10
C PRO A 2 7.32 9.77 1.04
N TYR A 3 6.28 9.30 0.37
CA TYR A 3 4.96 9.93 0.46
C TYR A 3 4.31 9.58 1.79
N LEU A 4 3.81 10.60 2.50
CA LEU A 4 3.16 10.45 3.80
C LEU A 4 1.69 10.85 3.70
N MET A 5 0.87 10.18 4.50
CA MET A 5 -0.53 10.54 4.69
C MET A 5 -0.64 11.98 5.22
N ASN A 6 -1.45 12.79 4.54
CA ASN A 6 -1.68 14.20 4.84
C ASN A 6 -3.09 14.49 5.39
N VAL A 7 -3.79 13.43 5.80
CA VAL A 7 -5.12 13.47 6.43
C VAL A 7 -5.10 12.70 7.74
N GLU A 8 -6.06 13.01 8.62
CA GLU A 8 -6.23 12.28 9.88
C GLU A 8 -6.62 10.82 9.64
N GLU A 9 -5.97 9.88 10.34
CA GLU A 9 -6.23 8.45 10.16
C GLU A 9 -7.70 8.08 10.43
N ALA A 10 -8.30 8.63 11.48
CA ALA A 10 -9.71 8.40 11.80
C ALA A 10 -10.65 8.87 10.68
N SER A 11 -10.21 9.83 9.86
CA SER A 11 -11.00 10.35 8.75
C SER A 11 -11.02 9.41 7.54
N VAL A 12 -10.12 8.42 7.43
CA VAL A 12 -10.05 7.59 6.22
C VAL A 12 -11.13 6.51 6.16
N TYR A 13 -11.77 6.20 7.27
CA TYR A 13 -12.81 5.16 7.32
C TYR A 13 -14.12 5.64 6.69
N GLY A 14 -14.84 4.70 6.09
CA GLY A 14 -16.16 4.93 5.48
C GLY A 14 -16.31 4.34 4.08
N LYS A 15 -17.55 3.97 3.75
CA LYS A 15 -17.89 3.35 2.46
C LYS A 15 -17.73 4.33 1.30
N ARG A 16 -17.06 3.86 0.25
CA ARG A 16 -16.88 4.53 -1.04
C ARG A 16 -16.31 5.95 -0.91
N LYS A 17 -15.47 6.18 0.12
CA LYS A 17 -14.90 7.50 0.41
C LYS A 17 -13.84 7.92 -0.62
N PHE A 18 -12.96 6.99 -0.99
CA PHE A 18 -11.90 7.23 -1.97
C PHE A 18 -12.22 6.46 -3.25
N VAL A 19 -12.92 7.11 -4.17
CA VAL A 19 -13.28 6.53 -5.47
C VAL A 19 -12.54 7.24 -6.60
N ASN A 20 -12.26 6.52 -7.69
CA ASN A 20 -11.85 7.15 -8.94
C ASN A 20 -13.03 7.87 -9.61
N THR A 21 -12.74 8.52 -10.74
CA THR A 21 -13.74 9.17 -11.60
C THR A 21 -14.84 8.24 -12.11
N LYS A 22 -14.63 6.92 -12.09
CA LYS A 22 -15.63 5.90 -12.45
C LYS A 22 -16.42 5.37 -11.24
N GLY A 23 -16.17 5.88 -10.05
CA GLY A 23 -16.82 5.44 -8.82
C GLY A 23 -16.30 4.10 -8.29
N HIS A 24 -15.12 3.63 -8.71
CA HIS A 24 -14.51 2.40 -8.18
C HIS A 24 -13.55 2.71 -7.03
N THR A 25 -13.54 1.83 -6.04
CA THR A 25 -12.60 1.91 -4.90
C THR A 25 -11.33 1.14 -5.26
N GLU A 26 -10.27 1.85 -5.64
CA GLU A 26 -8.98 1.23 -5.98
C GLU A 26 -7.94 1.53 -4.90
N CYS A 27 -6.98 0.63 -4.74
CA CYS A 27 -5.92 0.75 -3.75
C CYS A 27 -4.99 1.95 -4.03
N VAL A 28 -4.63 2.13 -5.30
CA VAL A 28 -3.84 3.28 -5.79
C VAL A 28 -4.56 4.60 -5.53
N GLU A 29 -5.87 4.64 -5.73
CA GLU A 29 -6.66 5.87 -5.59
C GLU A 29 -6.73 6.32 -4.14
N PHE A 30 -6.91 5.39 -3.21
CA PHE A 30 -6.80 5.69 -1.79
C PHE A 30 -5.44 6.32 -1.46
N VAL A 31 -4.34 5.66 -1.83
CA VAL A 31 -2.98 6.16 -1.56
C VAL A 31 -2.77 7.56 -2.15
N ARG A 32 -3.09 7.77 -3.43
CA ARG A 32 -2.91 9.07 -4.10
C ARG A 32 -3.70 10.18 -3.44
N GLN A 33 -4.96 9.91 -3.07
CA GLN A 33 -5.85 10.92 -2.48
C GLN A 33 -5.42 11.29 -1.05
N VAL A 34 -4.85 10.36 -0.27
CA VAL A 34 -4.44 10.63 1.11
C VAL A 34 -2.97 11.02 1.28
N THR A 35 -2.13 10.95 0.24
CA THR A 35 -0.71 11.34 0.32
C THR A 35 -0.26 12.34 -0.73
N ALA A 36 -1.14 12.72 -1.67
CA ALA A 36 -0.81 13.48 -2.88
C ALA A 36 0.29 12.82 -3.75
N ALA A 37 0.46 11.49 -3.68
CA ALA A 37 1.39 10.78 -4.55
C ALA A 37 0.98 10.95 -6.03
N PRO A 38 1.95 11.04 -6.96
CA PRO A 38 1.66 11.18 -8.38
C PRO A 38 1.05 9.88 -8.95
N GLN A 39 0.81 9.87 -10.26
CA GLN A 39 0.43 8.64 -10.96
C GLN A 39 1.49 7.53 -10.80
N THR A 40 1.05 6.27 -10.84
CA THR A 40 1.88 5.08 -10.55
C THR A 40 3.08 4.91 -11.47
N SER A 41 3.04 5.47 -12.69
CA SER A 41 4.17 5.46 -13.63
C SER A 41 5.38 6.25 -13.14
N LEU A 42 5.15 7.20 -12.21
CA LEU A 42 6.19 8.04 -11.62
C LEU A 42 6.68 7.51 -10.27
N TRP A 43 6.08 6.45 -9.72
CA TRP A 43 6.49 5.88 -8.45
C TRP A 43 7.85 5.21 -8.55
N ILE A 44 8.73 5.53 -7.61
CA ILE A 44 10.06 4.92 -7.49
C ILE A 44 10.03 3.90 -6.36
N ARG A 45 10.64 2.73 -6.61
CA ARG A 45 10.82 1.69 -5.59
C ARG A 45 11.86 2.15 -4.58
N GLY A 46 11.42 2.50 -3.38
CA GLY A 46 12.28 2.80 -2.24
C GLY A 46 12.76 1.56 -1.49
N ARG A 47 13.02 1.73 -0.19
CA ARG A 47 13.46 0.63 0.69
C ARG A 47 12.36 -0.43 0.86
N LEU A 48 12.77 -1.70 0.93
CA LEU A 48 11.90 -2.82 1.29
C LEU A 48 11.39 -2.64 2.73
N VAL A 49 10.08 -2.71 2.97
CA VAL A 49 9.52 -2.45 4.31
C VAL A 49 10.11 -3.38 5.36
N LYS A 50 10.23 -4.67 5.04
CA LYS A 50 10.79 -5.70 5.95
C LYS A 50 12.25 -5.46 6.35
N SER A 51 13.03 -4.74 5.56
CA SER A 51 14.44 -4.45 5.89
C SER A 51 14.62 -3.21 6.75
N ILE A 52 13.55 -2.46 7.02
CA ILE A 52 13.53 -1.31 7.92
C ILE A 52 13.28 -1.83 9.33
N LYS A 53 13.88 -1.23 10.38
CA LYS A 53 13.58 -1.67 11.74
C LYS A 53 12.16 -1.24 12.13
N PRO A 54 11.41 -2.05 12.89
CA PRO A 54 10.13 -1.63 13.45
C PRO A 54 10.26 -0.31 14.21
N GLY A 55 9.41 0.66 13.88
CA GLY A 55 9.43 2.02 14.46
C GLY A 55 10.29 3.05 13.71
N GLU A 56 11.17 2.64 12.78
CA GLU A 56 11.95 3.60 11.95
C GLU A 56 11.13 4.14 10.77
N LEU A 57 10.24 3.32 10.19
CA LEU A 57 9.34 3.78 9.11
C LEU A 57 8.17 4.56 9.71
N ALA A 58 7.94 5.77 9.21
CA ALA A 58 6.88 6.64 9.70
C ALA A 58 5.48 6.04 9.43
N ARG A 59 4.63 6.03 10.45
CA ARG A 59 3.21 5.72 10.31
C ARG A 59 2.58 6.67 9.29
N GLY A 60 1.76 6.15 8.37
CA GLY A 60 1.19 6.91 7.26
C GLY A 60 2.01 6.86 5.98
N THR A 61 3.13 6.13 5.94
CA THR A 61 3.95 6.04 4.73
C THR A 61 3.26 5.25 3.61
N ALA A 62 3.29 5.76 2.40
CA ALA A 62 2.79 5.05 1.23
C ALA A 62 3.73 3.90 0.85
N ILE A 63 3.18 2.71 0.69
CA ILE A 63 3.90 1.50 0.29
C ILE A 63 3.18 0.82 -0.87
N ALA A 64 3.94 0.14 -1.72
CA ALA A 64 3.39 -0.61 -2.84
C ALA A 64 4.23 -1.84 -3.17
N THR A 65 3.62 -2.73 -3.94
CA THR A 65 4.33 -3.79 -4.64
C THR A 65 5.04 -3.23 -5.87
N PHE A 66 6.21 -3.78 -6.19
CA PHE A 66 6.94 -3.47 -7.42
C PHE A 66 7.28 -4.77 -8.17
N ASP A 67 7.46 -4.67 -9.48
CA ASP A 67 7.94 -5.77 -10.32
C ASP A 67 9.48 -5.87 -10.33
N ASP A 68 9.98 -6.83 -11.10
CA ASP A 68 11.41 -7.13 -11.22
C ASP A 68 12.20 -5.96 -11.85
N HIS A 69 11.51 -5.06 -12.57
CA HIS A 69 12.07 -3.83 -13.14
C HIS A 69 11.93 -2.62 -12.20
N ALA A 70 11.56 -2.85 -10.94
CA ALA A 70 11.33 -1.81 -9.94
C ALA A 70 10.25 -0.80 -10.33
N LYS A 71 9.25 -1.23 -11.12
CA LYS A 71 8.08 -0.43 -11.50
C LYS A 71 6.83 -0.95 -10.80
N TYR A 72 5.83 -0.07 -10.65
CA TYR A 72 4.53 -0.51 -10.16
C TYR A 72 3.91 -1.48 -11.18
N PRO A 73 3.58 -2.72 -10.79
CA PRO A 73 3.17 -3.76 -11.74
C PRO A 73 1.81 -3.43 -12.36
N THR A 74 1.68 -3.75 -13.64
CA THR A 74 0.42 -3.60 -14.39
C THR A 74 -0.40 -4.89 -14.44
N ASP A 75 0.17 -6.02 -14.02
CA ASP A 75 -0.51 -7.31 -13.98
C ASP A 75 -1.57 -7.43 -12.87
N SER A 76 -2.49 -8.36 -13.09
CA SER A 76 -3.58 -8.69 -12.16
C SER A 76 -3.15 -9.59 -10.99
N SER A 77 -1.89 -10.05 -10.98
CA SER A 77 -1.39 -11.05 -10.04
C SER A 77 -0.67 -10.45 -8.84
N GLY A 78 -0.39 -9.16 -8.84
CA GLY A 78 0.42 -8.58 -7.76
C GLY A 78 0.28 -7.11 -7.45
N ARG A 79 -0.42 -6.30 -8.25
CA ARG A 79 -0.46 -4.86 -8.00
C ARG A 79 -1.27 -4.50 -6.75
N HIS A 80 -0.59 -3.88 -5.78
CA HIS A 80 -1.23 -3.34 -4.60
C HIS A 80 -0.48 -2.14 -4.05
N ALA A 81 -1.23 -1.19 -3.51
CA ALA A 81 -0.73 -0.02 -2.81
C ALA A 81 -1.50 0.15 -1.51
N ALA A 82 -0.83 0.61 -0.46
CA ALA A 82 -1.41 0.73 0.86
C ALA A 82 -0.73 1.84 1.67
N ILE A 83 -1.35 2.22 2.78
CA ILE A 83 -0.74 3.11 3.77
C ILE A 83 -0.22 2.25 4.93
N TYR A 84 1.08 2.36 5.18
CA TYR A 84 1.78 1.68 6.27
C TYR A 84 1.34 2.23 7.62
N LEU A 85 1.03 1.34 8.57
CA LEU A 85 0.71 1.69 9.95
C LEU A 85 1.82 1.29 10.93
N SER A 86 2.28 0.04 10.81
CA SER A 86 3.37 -0.54 11.58
C SER A 86 3.83 -1.84 10.92
N HIS A 87 4.96 -2.41 11.34
CA HIS A 87 5.32 -3.79 11.02
C HIS A 87 6.11 -4.42 12.18
N ASP A 88 6.11 -5.74 12.21
CA ASP A 88 6.93 -6.56 13.10
C ASP A 88 7.47 -7.79 12.35
N SER A 89 8.02 -8.78 13.03
CA SER A 89 8.54 -10.00 12.38
C SER A 89 7.47 -10.84 11.67
N ARG A 90 6.17 -10.61 11.94
CA ARG A 90 5.04 -11.39 11.41
C ARG A 90 4.44 -10.78 10.15
N GLY A 91 4.47 -9.46 10.02
CA GLY A 91 3.86 -8.79 8.88
C GLY A 91 3.79 -7.27 8.99
N ILE A 92 3.10 -6.68 8.02
CA ILE A 92 2.85 -5.25 7.90
C ILE A 92 1.38 -4.99 8.24
N VAL A 93 1.12 -4.09 9.18
CA VAL A 93 -0.21 -3.54 9.43
C VAL A 93 -0.40 -2.38 8.46
N VAL A 94 -1.49 -2.39 7.70
CA VAL A 94 -1.77 -1.41 6.66
C VAL A 94 -3.21 -0.94 6.70
N LEU A 95 -3.45 0.24 6.12
CA LEU A 95 -4.76 0.64 5.61
C LEU A 95 -4.78 0.45 4.11
N ASP A 96 -5.81 -0.19 3.59
CA ASP A 96 -6.05 -0.30 2.16
C ASP A 96 -7.53 -0.48 1.82
N GLN A 97 -7.82 -0.41 0.52
CA GLN A 97 -9.11 -0.69 -0.06
C GLN A 97 -8.95 -1.30 -1.46
N TRP A 98 -9.99 -1.98 -1.92
CA TRP A 98 -10.12 -2.45 -3.31
C TRP A 98 -11.60 -2.61 -3.68
N ASN A 99 -11.88 -2.84 -4.95
CA ASN A 99 -13.22 -2.61 -5.51
C ASN A 99 -14.32 -3.43 -4.83
N SER A 100 -14.04 -4.70 -4.50
CA SER A 100 -15.00 -5.55 -3.78
C SER A 100 -15.08 -5.27 -2.28
N GLN A 101 -14.05 -4.65 -1.66
CA GLN A 101 -14.11 -4.21 -0.27
C GLN A 101 -14.95 -2.93 -0.14
N GLY A 102 -14.80 -1.98 -1.07
CA GLY A 102 -15.65 -0.80 -1.12
C GLY A 102 -15.39 0.26 -0.04
N GLU A 103 -14.45 0.03 0.88
CA GLU A 103 -14.10 0.95 1.96
C GLU A 103 -12.65 0.73 2.42
N VAL A 104 -12.08 1.68 3.15
CA VAL A 104 -10.74 1.54 3.76
C VAL A 104 -10.85 0.72 5.03
N LEU A 105 -10.09 -0.36 5.12
CA LEU A 105 -10.00 -1.20 6.31
C LEU A 105 -8.54 -1.39 6.71
N GLN A 106 -8.33 -1.63 8.01
CA GLN A 106 -7.06 -2.09 8.52
C GLN A 106 -6.93 -3.59 8.32
N ARG A 107 -5.78 -4.05 7.80
CA ARG A 107 -5.44 -5.48 7.76
C ARG A 107 -3.96 -5.73 7.98
N VAL A 108 -3.61 -6.99 8.20
CA VAL A 108 -2.23 -7.47 8.30
C VAL A 108 -1.85 -8.22 7.03
N ILE A 109 -0.79 -7.77 6.37
CA ILE A 109 -0.14 -8.48 5.26
C ILE A 109 1.04 -9.25 5.85
N ARG A 110 0.95 -10.59 5.86
CA ARG A 110 1.94 -11.45 6.53
C ARG A 110 3.20 -11.62 5.68
N PHE A 111 4.35 -11.71 6.34
CA PHE A 111 5.61 -12.14 5.73
C PHE A 111 5.67 -13.67 5.60
N HIS A 112 6.66 -14.17 4.85
CA HIS A 112 7.00 -15.58 4.67
C HIS A 112 5.83 -16.40 4.12
N ARG A 113 5.13 -15.86 3.13
CA ARG A 113 4.01 -16.55 2.50
C ARG A 113 4.51 -17.73 1.65
N PRO A 114 3.71 -18.81 1.52
CA PRO A 114 4.05 -19.91 0.63
C PRO A 114 4.27 -19.43 -0.82
N PRO A 115 5.18 -20.08 -1.58
CA PRO A 115 5.36 -19.81 -3.01
C PRO A 115 4.04 -19.82 -3.77
N GLY A 116 3.88 -18.90 -4.72
CA GLY A 116 2.63 -18.74 -5.48
C GLY A 116 1.57 -17.85 -4.81
N THR A 117 1.83 -17.35 -3.59
CA THR A 117 0.98 -16.30 -2.99
C THR A 117 1.06 -15.02 -3.84
N LYS A 118 -0.08 -14.41 -4.14
CA LYS A 118 -0.14 -13.13 -4.86
C LYS A 118 0.64 -12.05 -4.09
N ARG A 119 1.44 -11.24 -4.80
CA ARG A 119 2.27 -10.18 -4.18
C ARG A 119 1.46 -9.20 -3.33
N SER A 120 0.20 -8.94 -3.69
CA SER A 120 -0.72 -8.09 -2.92
C SER A 120 -1.01 -8.58 -1.49
N ASN A 121 -0.76 -9.86 -1.22
CA ASN A 121 -0.96 -10.53 0.07
C ASN A 121 0.33 -11.08 0.68
N ASP A 122 1.47 -10.74 0.09
CA ASP A 122 2.79 -11.14 0.57
C ASP A 122 3.56 -9.91 1.04
N GLY A 123 3.78 -9.82 2.34
CA GLY A 123 4.47 -8.69 2.95
C GLY A 123 5.90 -8.53 2.42
N ASP A 124 6.52 -9.63 1.97
CA ASP A 124 7.88 -9.63 1.43
C ASP A 124 7.98 -8.88 0.09
N SER A 125 6.84 -8.52 -0.51
CA SER A 125 6.75 -7.81 -1.78
C SER A 125 6.53 -6.30 -1.65
N PHE A 126 6.50 -5.73 -0.44
CA PHE A 126 6.17 -4.32 -0.23
C PHE A 126 7.38 -3.41 -0.01
N TYR A 127 7.43 -2.33 -0.77
CA TYR A 127 8.47 -1.30 -0.72
C TYR A 127 7.83 0.07 -0.44
N VAL A 128 8.62 0.96 0.13
CA VAL A 128 8.27 2.38 0.26
C VAL A 128 8.13 3.02 -1.13
N ILE A 129 7.14 3.88 -1.31
CA ILE A 129 6.98 4.68 -2.53
C ILE A 129 7.73 6.00 -2.35
N GLU A 130 8.60 6.32 -3.31
CA GLU A 130 9.38 7.56 -3.38
C GLU A 130 9.17 8.34 -4.67
#